data_AF-A0A5R1P0B6-F1
#
_entry.id   AF-A0A5R1P0B6-F1
#
_cell.length_a   1.000
_cell.length_b   1.000
_cell.length_c   1.000
_cell.angle_alpha   90.00
_cell.angle_beta   90.00
_cell.angle_gamma   90.00
#
_symmetry.space_group_name_H-M   'P 1'
#
loop_
_entity.id
_entity.type
_entity.pdbx_description
1 polymer ?
#
loop_
_entity_poly.entity_id
_entity_poly.type
_entity_poly.pdbx_seq_one_letter_code
_entity_poly.pdbx_strand_id
1 'polypeptide(L)'
;MLVAQTVTAVCAGLPGAPRIAALAAGWSVTSATGSITLCHTVEEVWLALPERSRPRLHQALETRTVVETHDGLTSQVIAVGLHLTRQRLSDSAR
;
A
#
# COMPACT_ATOMS: atom_id res chain seq x y z
N MET A 1 -7.05 1.88 12.46
CA MET A 1 -7.96 1.91 11.29
C MET A 1 -7.46 2.76 10.12
N LEU A 2 -6.92 3.96 10.35
CA LEU A 2 -6.52 4.90 9.28
C LEU A 2 -5.63 4.26 8.19
N VAL A 3 -4.55 3.57 8.57
CA VAL A 3 -3.66 2.88 7.62
C VAL A 3 -4.43 1.95 6.67
N ALA A 4 -5.32 1.10 7.21
CA ALA A 4 -6.10 0.17 6.41
C ALA A 4 -7.00 0.90 5.40
N GLN A 5 -7.64 2.00 5.81
CA GLN A 5 -8.48 2.82 4.94
C GLN A 5 -7.66 3.50 3.86
N THR A 6 -6.54 4.12 4.22
CA THR A 6 -5.64 4.80 3.27
C THR A 6 -5.11 3.81 2.22
N VAL A 7 -4.57 2.66 2.65
CA VAL A 7 -4.04 1.65 1.74
C VAL A 7 -5.15 1.08 0.85
N THR A 8 -6.34 0.81 1.42
CA THR A 8 -7.50 0.33 0.64
C THR A 8 -7.90 1.36 -0.41
N ALA A 9 -7.93 2.64 -0.05
CA ALA A 9 -8.29 3.72 -0.96
C ALA A 9 -7.26 3.88 -2.09
N VAL A 10 -5.96 3.78 -1.79
CA VAL A 10 -4.90 3.78 -2.81
C VAL A 10 -5.05 2.57 -3.75
N CYS A 11 -5.42 1.40 -3.21
CA CYS A 11 -5.61 0.19 -4.01
C CYS A 11 -6.94 0.14 -4.76
N ALA A 12 -7.85 1.08 -4.51
CA ALA A 12 -9.16 1.10 -5.16
C ALA A 12 -8.98 1.25 -6.68
N GLY A 13 -9.54 0.31 -7.45
CA GLY A 13 -9.41 0.28 -8.91
C GLY A 13 -8.23 -0.54 -9.44
N LEU A 14 -7.37 -1.09 -8.57
CA LEU A 14 -6.37 -2.07 -8.98
C LEU A 14 -7.01 -3.45 -9.19
N PRO A 15 -6.71 -4.17 -10.29
CA PRO A 15 -7.22 -5.51 -10.47
C PRO A 15 -6.62 -6.46 -9.42
N GLY A 16 -7.49 -7.19 -8.74
CA GLY A 16 -7.10 -8.02 -7.60
C GLY A 16 -6.66 -7.19 -6.40
N ALA A 17 -7.32 -6.04 -6.17
CA ALA A 17 -7.06 -5.18 -5.02
C ALA A 17 -7.07 -5.99 -3.71
N PRO A 18 -6.02 -5.86 -2.89
CA PRO A 18 -5.94 -6.53 -1.60
C PRO A 18 -7.02 -5.99 -0.65
N ARG A 19 -7.51 -6.85 0.24
CA ARG A 19 -8.33 -6.41 1.38
C ARG A 19 -7.42 -6.20 2.58
N ILE A 20 -7.49 -5.02 3.19
CA ILE A 20 -6.72 -4.70 4.40
C ILE A 20 -7.69 -4.57 5.57
N ALA A 21 -7.49 -5.38 6.61
CA ALA A 21 -8.26 -5.27 7.85
C ALA A 21 -7.33 -4.87 9.00
N ALA A 22 -7.81 -3.95 9.85
CA ALA A 22 -7.12 -3.63 11.09
C ALA A 22 -7.43 -4.69 12.16
N LEU A 23 -6.40 -5.13 12.86
CA LEU A 23 -6.45 -6.10 13.96
C LEU A 23 -6.04 -5.42 15.27
N ALA A 24 -6.20 -6.10 16.40
CA ALA A 24 -5.80 -5.59 17.70
C ALA A 24 -4.30 -5.25 17.80
N ALA A 25 -3.46 -6.00 17.08
CA ALA A 25 -2.00 -5.86 17.11
C ALA A 25 -1.37 -5.57 15.74
N GLY A 26 -2.14 -5.04 14.77
CA GLY A 26 -1.61 -4.73 13.44
C GLY A 26 -2.66 -4.78 12.34
N TRP A 27 -2.32 -5.41 11.21
CA TRP A 27 -3.15 -5.50 10.02
C TRP A 27 -3.06 -6.88 9.38
N SER A 28 -4.14 -7.34 8.77
CA SER A 28 -4.09 -8.43 7.81
C SER A 28 -4.24 -7.88 6.40
N VAL A 29 -3.41 -8.40 5.49
CA VAL A 29 -3.49 -8.16 4.06
C VAL A 29 -3.93 -9.45 3.41
N THR A 30 -5.11 -9.45 2.79
CA THR A 30 -5.63 -10.58 2.02
C THR A 30 -5.48 -10.30 0.53
N SER A 31 -4.70 -11.12 -0.15
CA SER A 31 -4.52 -11.02 -1.59
C SER A 31 -5.77 -11.49 -2.35
N ALA A 32 -5.84 -11.19 -3.65
CA ALA A 32 -6.88 -11.73 -4.53
C ALA A 32 -6.88 -13.26 -4.65
N THR A 33 -5.78 -13.94 -4.28
CA THR A 33 -5.70 -15.41 -4.26
C THR A 33 -6.16 -16.02 -2.93
N GLY A 34 -6.60 -15.18 -1.98
CA GLY A 34 -7.01 -15.62 -0.64
C GLY A 34 -5.85 -15.83 0.34
N SER A 35 -4.60 -15.57 -0.07
CA SER A 35 -3.45 -15.62 0.83
C SER A 35 -3.53 -14.47 1.84
N ILE A 36 -3.28 -14.77 3.11
CA ILE A 36 -3.34 -13.79 4.21
C ILE A 36 -1.95 -13.59 4.78
N THR A 37 -1.52 -12.34 4.86
CA THR A 37 -0.27 -11.92 5.51
C THR A 37 -0.60 -11.04 6.70
N LEU A 38 -0.03 -11.34 7.88
CA LEU A 38 -0.11 -10.48 9.06
C LEU A 38 1.04 -9.47 9.05
N CYS A 39 0.71 -8.21 9.23
CA CYS A 39 1.62 -7.07 9.17
C CYS A 39 1.49 -6.26 10.46
N HIS A 40 2.60 -5.87 11.05
CA HIS A 40 2.70 -5.07 12.27
C HIS A 40 3.17 -3.64 11.99
N THR A 41 3.69 -3.39 10.79
CA THR A 41 4.17 -2.08 10.32
C THR A 41 3.49 -1.65 9.01
N VAL A 42 3.53 -0.36 8.72
CA VAL A 42 2.97 0.19 7.46
C VAL A 42 3.79 -0.30 6.27
N GLU A 43 5.10 -0.41 6.46
CA GLU A 43 6.05 -0.97 5.51
C GLU A 43 5.65 -2.40 5.15
N GLU A 44 5.44 -3.27 6.14
CA GLU A 44 5.00 -4.65 5.90
C GLU A 44 3.69 -4.72 5.11
N VAL A 45 2.74 -3.82 5.37
CA VAL A 45 1.49 -3.75 4.60
C VAL A 45 1.76 -3.44 3.12
N TRP A 46 2.61 -2.46 2.82
CA TRP A 46 2.97 -2.14 1.45
C TRP A 46 3.79 -3.25 0.79
N LEU A 47 4.69 -3.88 1.54
CA LEU A 47 5.54 -4.94 1.07
C LEU A 47 4.74 -6.22 0.74
N ALA A 48 3.64 -6.46 1.45
CA ALA A 48 2.72 -7.58 1.23
C ALA A 48 1.85 -7.44 -0.02
N LEU A 49 1.83 -6.26 -0.67
CA LEU A 49 1.05 -6.06 -1.87
C LEU A 49 1.66 -6.79 -3.08
N PRO A 50 0.84 -7.27 -4.04
CA PRO A 50 1.34 -8.07 -5.16
C PRO A 50 2.27 -7.29 -6.10
N GLU A 51 3.39 -7.91 -6.48
CA GLU A 51 4.42 -7.25 -7.30
C GLU A 51 3.94 -6.87 -8.71
N ARG A 52 3.02 -7.68 -9.28
CA ARG A 52 2.36 -7.40 -10.55
C ARG A 52 1.59 -6.07 -10.57
N SER A 53 1.19 -5.57 -9.40
CA SER A 53 0.44 -4.33 -9.26
C SER A 53 1.34 -3.11 -9.09
N ARG A 54 2.68 -3.28 -8.96
CA ARG A 54 3.63 -2.20 -8.65
C ARG A 54 3.51 -0.97 -9.55
N PRO A 55 3.51 -1.06 -10.91
CA PRO A 55 3.50 0.15 -11.73
C PRO A 55 2.22 0.97 -11.53
N ARG A 56 1.07 0.29 -11.43
CA ARG A 56 -0.22 0.94 -11.17
C ARG A 56 -0.33 1.47 -9.75
N LEU A 57 0.26 0.76 -8.79
CA LEU A 57 0.32 1.19 -7.40
C LEU A 57 1.17 2.46 -7.25
N HIS A 58 2.34 2.52 -7.90
CA HIS A 58 3.18 3.71 -7.94
C HIS A 58 2.42 4.90 -8.52
N GLN A 59 1.76 4.72 -9.67
CA GLN A 59 0.94 5.76 -10.29
C GLN A 59 -0.23 6.23 -9.39
N ALA A 60 -0.89 5.31 -8.69
CA ALA A 60 -1.97 5.65 -7.76
C ALA A 60 -1.45 6.46 -6.57
N LEU A 61 -0.27 6.11 -6.05
CA LEU A 61 0.39 6.84 -4.96
C LEU A 61 0.81 8.26 -5.38
N GLU A 62 1.40 8.42 -6.56
CA GLU A 62 1.75 9.73 -7.12
C GLU A 62 0.53 10.64 -7.26
N THR A 63 -0.56 10.10 -7.78
CA THR A 63 -1.82 10.84 -7.92
C THR A 63 -2.34 11.31 -6.56
N ARG A 64 -2.21 10.49 -5.53
CA ARG A 64 -2.67 10.79 -4.16
C ARG A 64 -1.80 11.82 -3.46
N THR A 65 -0.47 11.80 -3.67
CA THR A 65 0.43 12.83 -3.11
C THR A 65 0.12 14.24 -3.59
N VAL A 66 -0.51 14.40 -4.76
CA VAL A 66 -0.95 15.71 -5.28
C VAL A 66 -2.22 16.21 -4.59
N VAL A 67 -3.06 15.30 -4.07
CA VAL A 67 -4.39 15.61 -3.51
C VAL A 67 -4.36 15.76 -1.99
N GLU A 68 -3.44 15.07 -1.30
CA GLU A 68 -3.37 15.07 0.16
C GLU A 68 -2.59 16.27 0.71
N THR A 69 -3.19 16.98 1.67
CA THR A 69 -2.52 18.07 2.41
C THR A 69 -1.38 17.47 3.25
N HIS A 70 -0.22 18.14 3.26
CA HIS A 70 1.06 17.54 3.64
C HIS A 70 1.23 17.18 5.13
N ASP A 71 0.28 17.52 6.00
CA ASP A 71 0.38 17.28 7.44
C ASP A 71 -0.66 16.25 7.92
N GLY A 72 -0.26 14.98 7.97
CA GLY A 72 -1.10 13.93 8.54
C GLY A 72 -0.53 12.52 8.42
N LEU A 73 -1.04 11.61 9.26
CA LEU A 73 -0.69 10.18 9.22
C LEU A 73 -1.00 9.56 7.85
N THR A 74 -2.04 10.02 7.16
CA THR A 74 -2.38 9.61 5.78
C THR A 74 -1.23 9.91 4.82
N SER A 75 -0.69 11.13 4.87
CA SER A 75 0.41 11.59 4.02
C SER A 75 1.69 10.79 4.30
N GLN A 76 1.96 10.45 5.56
CA GLN A 76 3.08 9.57 5.93
C GLN A 76 2.91 8.16 5.36
N VAL A 77 1.72 7.57 5.48
CA VAL A 77 1.42 6.22 4.94
C VAL A 77 1.62 6.18 3.42
N ILE A 78 1.16 7.22 2.71
CA ILE A 78 1.33 7.36 1.26
C ILE A 78 2.81 7.55 0.90
N ALA A 79 3.54 8.39 1.64
CA ALA A 79 4.96 8.64 1.41
C ALA A 79 5.81 7.35 1.56
N VAL A 80 5.53 6.55 2.59
CA VAL A 80 6.17 5.22 2.78
C VAL A 80 5.86 4.30 1.58
N GLY A 81 4.60 4.24 1.15
CA GLY A 81 4.21 3.43 -0.01
C GLY A 81 4.94 3.85 -1.29
N LEU A 82 5.04 5.16 -1.54
CA LEU A 82 5.71 5.71 -2.72
C LEU A 82 7.21 5.41 -2.71
N HIS A 83 7.84 5.56 -1.55
CA HIS A 83 9.26 5.24 -1.37
C HIS A 83 9.56 3.76 -1.68
N LEU A 84 8.80 2.84 -1.08
CA LEU A 84 9.00 1.40 -1.25
C LEU A 84 8.70 0.93 -2.68
N THR A 85 7.65 1.44 -3.30
CA THR A 85 7.31 1.10 -4.69
C THR A 85 8.40 1.58 -5.67
N ARG A 86 8.94 2.78 -5.46
CA ARG A 86 10.06 3.31 -6.26
C ARG A 86 11.35 2.49 -6.09
N GLN A 87 11.69 2.10 -4.87
CA GLN A 87 12.86 1.24 -4.60
C GLN A 87 12.72 -0.09 -5.33
N ARG A 88 11.58 -0.78 -5.17
CA ARG A 88 11.33 -2.09 -5.81
C ARG A 88 11.33 -2.04 -7.34
N LEU A 89 10.84 -0.95 -7.94
CA LEU A 89 10.92 -0.73 -9.39
C LEU A 89 12.37 -0.58 -9.85
N SER A 90 13.20 0.09 -9.06
CA SER A 90 14.63 0.27 -9.34
C SER A 90 15.42 -1.04 -9.20
N ASP A 91 15.03 -1.89 -8.25
CA ASP A 91 15.67 -3.20 -8.03
C ASP A 91 15.31 -4.23 -9.12
N SER A 92 14.13 -4.12 -9.74
CA SER A 92 13.71 -5.04 -10.81
C SER A 92 14.26 -4.68 -12.19
N ALA A 93 14.94 -3.54 -12.31
CA ALA A 93 15.60 -3.09 -13.55
C ALA A 93 17.07 -3.53 -13.64
N ARG A 94 17.59 -4.22 -12.62
CA ARG A 94 18.93 -4.84 -12.60
C ARG A 94 18.84 -6.32 -12.92
#